data_AF-A0A0T5ZPS8-F1
#
_entry.id   AF-A0A0T5ZPS8-F1
#
_cell.length_a   1.000
_cell.length_b   1.000
_cell.length_c   1.000
_cell.angle_alpha   90.00
_cell.angle_beta   90.00
_cell.angle_gamma   90.00
#
_symmetry.space_group_name_H-M   'P 1'
#
loop_
_entity.id
_entity.type
_entity.pdbx_description
1 polymer ?
#
loop_
_entity_poly.entity_id
_entity_poly.type
_entity_poly.pdbx_seq_one_letter_code
_entity_poly.pdbx_strand_id
1 'polypeptide(L)'
;MDYFRKTYIEYLEQGINIIESKVDEVPDRELKNVKLPDKVYGFRFFDIIVAQVEVDGGLIELRSKRINESPVYYHKARVLTHKEVTEGIPNNEKLLLYMNVNGWDKVIQTRTGQFLEFREEDVILD
;
A
#
# COMPACT_ATOMS: atom_id res chain seq x y z
N MET A 1 25.85 14.47 -15.24
CA MET A 1 25.18 13.68 -14.18
C MET A 1 23.88 13.21 -14.80
N ASP A 2 23.86 11.94 -15.19
CA ASP A 2 22.66 11.35 -15.76
C ASP A 2 21.80 10.88 -14.61
N TYR A 3 20.53 11.27 -14.65
CA TYR A 3 19.53 10.74 -13.75
C TYR A 3 18.40 10.13 -14.58
N PHE A 4 17.85 9.06 -14.08
CA PHE A 4 16.70 8.40 -14.68
C PHE A 4 15.71 8.03 -13.59
N ARG A 5 14.47 7.82 -14.00
CA ARG A 5 13.38 7.44 -13.11
C ARG A 5 13.20 5.93 -13.15
N LYS A 6 13.08 5.32 -11.98
CA LYS A 6 12.67 3.93 -11.82
C LYS A 6 11.34 3.86 -11.08
N THR A 7 10.46 3.01 -11.57
CA THR A 7 9.15 2.76 -10.97
C THR A 7 9.21 1.51 -10.12
N TYR A 8 8.56 1.55 -8.97
CA TYR A 8 8.50 0.45 -8.02
C TYR A 8 7.06 0.16 -7.64
N ILE A 9 6.81 -1.08 -7.28
CA ILE A 9 5.59 -1.53 -6.61
C ILE A 9 5.95 -1.96 -5.19
N GLU A 10 5.20 -1.47 -4.21
CA GLU A 10 5.22 -1.96 -2.83
C GLU A 10 4.00 -2.84 -2.61
N TYR A 11 4.21 -4.12 -2.39
CA TYR A 11 3.18 -5.07 -1.98
C TYR A 11 3.00 -5.00 -0.46
N LEU A 12 1.75 -4.92 -0.01
CA LEU A 12 1.37 -4.84 1.40
C LEU A 12 0.88 -6.21 1.88
N GLU A 13 1.59 -6.78 2.83
CA GLU A 13 1.33 -8.10 3.40
C GLU A 13 0.92 -7.99 4.87
N GLN A 14 0.07 -8.92 5.30
CA GLN A 14 -0.27 -9.05 6.71
C GLN A 14 0.88 -9.73 7.45
N GLY A 15 1.65 -8.97 8.24
CA GLY A 15 2.58 -9.54 9.20
C GLY A 15 1.88 -9.94 10.51
N ILE A 16 2.60 -10.66 11.38
CA ILE A 16 2.05 -11.20 12.64
C ILE A 16 1.67 -10.07 13.62
N ASN A 17 2.30 -8.88 13.54
CA ASN A 17 1.98 -7.68 14.35
C ASN A 17 2.32 -6.33 13.66
N ILE A 18 2.83 -6.36 12.42
CA ILE A 18 3.31 -5.18 11.68
C ILE A 18 2.90 -5.38 10.21
N ILE A 19 2.69 -4.30 9.47
CA ILE A 19 2.59 -4.39 8.01
C ILE A 19 3.97 -4.80 7.48
N GLU A 20 4.03 -5.94 6.80
CA GLU A 20 5.21 -6.33 6.05
C GLU A 20 5.05 -5.83 4.61
N SER A 21 6.15 -5.39 4.01
CA SER A 21 6.12 -4.87 2.64
C SER A 21 7.26 -5.42 1.81
N LYS A 22 6.95 -5.84 0.59
CA LYS A 22 7.94 -6.21 -0.41
C LYS A 22 7.96 -5.16 -1.52
N VAL A 23 9.15 -4.73 -1.94
CA VAL A 23 9.32 -3.74 -3.00
C VAL A 23 10.01 -4.39 -4.19
N ASP A 24 9.39 -4.30 -5.37
CA ASP A 24 9.97 -4.78 -6.63
C ASP A 24 10.01 -3.62 -7.65
N GLU A 25 11.06 -3.56 -8.49
CA GLU A 25 11.15 -2.63 -9.62
C GLU A 25 10.23 -3.12 -10.75
N VAL A 26 9.49 -2.20 -11.37
CA VAL A 26 8.54 -2.50 -12.47
C VAL A 26 8.76 -1.55 -13.64
N PRO A 27 8.51 -2.00 -14.89
CA PRO A 27 8.70 -1.15 -16.06
C PRO A 27 7.67 -0.02 -16.15
N ASP A 28 6.46 -0.24 -15.64
CA ASP A 28 5.32 0.68 -15.72
C ASP A 28 4.33 0.47 -14.56
N ARG A 29 3.26 1.29 -14.52
CA ARG A 29 2.19 1.24 -13.52
C ARG A 29 0.93 0.53 -14.03
N GLU A 30 1.06 -0.36 -15.02
CA GLU A 30 -0.09 -1.02 -15.63
C GLU A 30 -0.68 -2.07 -14.68
N LEU A 31 -1.88 -1.81 -14.15
CA LEU A 31 -2.55 -2.69 -13.18
C LEU A 31 -2.71 -4.14 -13.67
N LYS A 32 -2.94 -4.34 -14.98
CA LYS A 32 -3.05 -5.67 -15.61
C LYS A 32 -1.79 -6.54 -15.47
N ASN A 33 -0.63 -5.92 -15.24
CA ASN A 33 0.65 -6.61 -15.10
C ASN A 33 0.95 -7.01 -13.64
N VAL A 34 0.17 -6.50 -12.69
CA VAL A 34 0.36 -6.76 -11.26
C VAL A 34 -0.12 -8.17 -10.93
N LYS A 35 0.79 -9.01 -10.45
CA LYS A 35 0.48 -10.34 -9.93
C LYS A 35 0.55 -10.29 -8.41
N LEU A 36 -0.56 -10.61 -7.74
CA LEU A 36 -0.65 -10.54 -6.28
C LEU A 36 -0.42 -11.93 -5.65
N PRO A 37 0.70 -12.14 -4.94
CA PRO A 37 0.89 -13.33 -4.10
C PRO A 37 -0.23 -13.48 -3.07
N ASP A 38 -0.57 -14.70 -2.63
CA ASP A 38 -1.72 -14.98 -1.76
C ASP A 38 -1.78 -14.18 -0.45
N LYS A 39 -0.62 -13.78 0.09
CA LYS A 39 -0.53 -13.05 1.37
C LYS A 39 -0.64 -11.53 1.24
N VAL A 40 -0.61 -11.00 0.02
CA VAL A 40 -0.66 -9.57 -0.26
C VAL A 40 -2.10 -9.08 -0.24
N TYR A 41 -2.47 -8.11 0.59
CA TYR A 41 -3.84 -7.57 0.56
C TYR A 41 -3.98 -6.32 -0.32
N GLY A 42 -2.87 -5.67 -0.66
CA GLY A 42 -2.89 -4.49 -1.51
C GLY A 42 -1.49 -4.10 -1.96
N PHE A 43 -1.41 -3.04 -2.74
CA PHE A 43 -0.15 -2.52 -3.25
C PHE A 43 -0.25 -1.03 -3.58
N ARG A 44 0.89 -0.38 -3.76
CA ARG A 44 0.98 0.96 -4.35
C ARG A 44 2.23 1.09 -5.19
N PHE A 45 2.20 2.01 -6.14
CA PHE A 45 3.36 2.38 -6.93
C PHE A 45 4.03 3.62 -6.38
N PHE A 46 5.33 3.74 -6.62
CA PHE A 46 6.08 4.97 -6.38
C PHE A 46 7.28 5.02 -7.31
N ASP A 47 7.88 6.19 -7.45
CA ASP A 47 9.11 6.35 -8.24
C ASP A 47 10.30 6.70 -7.34
N ILE A 48 11.49 6.37 -7.83
CA ILE A 48 12.78 6.84 -7.32
C ILE A 48 13.56 7.46 -8.47
N ILE A 49 14.12 8.65 -8.23
CA ILE A 49 15.13 9.22 -9.11
C ILE A 49 16.46 8.61 -8.74
N VAL A 50 17.11 7.99 -9.72
CA VAL A 50 18.42 7.38 -9.59
C VAL A 50 19.42 8.20 -10.39
N ALA A 51 20.51 8.60 -9.75
CA ALA A 51 21.61 9.29 -10.41
C ALA A 51 22.89 8.48 -10.23
N GLN A 52 23.68 8.42 -11.31
CA GLN A 52 25.03 7.85 -11.26
C GLN A 52 26.06 8.98 -11.21
N VAL A 53 26.93 8.92 -10.21
CA VAL A 53 27.97 9.92 -9.98
C VAL A 53 29.30 9.22 -9.81
N GLU A 54 30.32 9.70 -10.53
CA GLU A 54 31.69 9.23 -10.34
C GLU A 54 32.31 9.96 -9.15
N VAL A 55 32.79 9.19 -8.17
CA VAL A 55 33.48 9.67 -6.97
C VAL A 55 34.72 8.82 -6.77
N ASP A 56 35.88 9.44 -6.71
CA ASP A 56 37.18 8.77 -6.53
C ASP A 56 37.45 7.62 -7.53
N GLY A 57 36.98 7.78 -8.78
CA GLY A 57 37.10 6.77 -9.85
C GLY A 57 36.14 5.59 -9.74
N GLY A 58 35.19 5.62 -8.80
CA GLY A 58 34.10 4.66 -8.64
C GLY A 58 32.76 5.26 -9.02
N LEU A 59 31.88 4.45 -9.62
CA LEU A 59 30.52 4.85 -9.93
C LEU A 59 29.61 4.58 -8.70
N ILE A 60 29.01 5.61 -8.13
CA ILE A 60 28.08 5.52 -7.01
C ILE A 60 26.66 5.79 -7.49
N GLU A 61 25.71 4.99 -7.01
CA GLU A 61 24.29 5.20 -7.23
C GLU A 61 23.70 6.04 -6.07
N LEU A 62 23.14 7.20 -6.41
CA LEU A 62 22.37 8.03 -5.49
C LEU A 62 20.87 7.84 -5.77
N ARG A 63 20.08 7.69 -4.70
CA ARG A 63 18.64 7.47 -4.76
C ARG A 63 17.89 8.58 -4.02
N SER A 64 16.85 9.11 -4.64
CA SER A 64 15.93 10.03 -3.96
C SER A 64 15.09 9.32 -2.89
N LYS A 65 14.35 10.10 -2.09
CA LYS A 65 13.17 9.59 -1.40
C LYS A 65 12.12 9.12 -2.41
N ARG A 66 11.12 8.37 -1.94
CA ARG A 66 9.93 8.03 -2.73
C ARG A 66 9.25 9.30 -3.22
N ILE A 67 8.84 9.31 -4.47
CA ILE A 67 8.04 10.38 -5.09
C ILE A 67 6.91 9.76 -5.90
N ASN A 68 5.91 10.58 -6.27
CA ASN A 68 4.77 10.16 -7.09
C ASN A 68 4.07 8.89 -6.55
N GLU A 69 3.92 8.77 -5.23
CA GLU A 69 3.21 7.65 -4.64
C GLU A 69 1.77 7.61 -5.16
N SER A 70 1.34 6.45 -5.66
CA SER A 70 -0.06 6.24 -5.99
C SER A 70 -0.87 6.05 -4.72
N PRO A 71 -2.21 6.08 -4.82
CA PRO A 71 -3.04 5.51 -3.77
C PRO A 71 -2.76 4.03 -3.55
N VAL A 72 -3.32 3.48 -2.47
CA VAL A 72 -3.25 2.04 -2.20
C VAL A 72 -4.38 1.34 -2.94
N TYR A 73 -4.02 0.32 -3.72
CA TYR A 73 -4.93 -0.58 -4.38
C TYR A 73 -5.12 -1.82 -3.51
N TYR A 74 -6.34 -2.07 -3.05
CA TYR A 74 -6.69 -3.21 -2.21
C TYR A 74 -7.37 -4.29 -3.05
N HIS A 75 -6.87 -5.51 -3.00
CA HIS A 75 -7.44 -6.62 -3.76
C HIS A 75 -8.46 -7.39 -2.94
N LYS A 76 -9.67 -7.57 -3.50
CA LYS A 76 -10.78 -8.31 -2.88
C LYS A 76 -11.11 -7.83 -1.46
N ALA A 77 -11.05 -6.51 -1.27
CA ALA A 77 -11.37 -5.87 0.00
C ALA A 77 -12.80 -5.32 -0.01
N ARG A 78 -13.32 -5.01 1.18
CA ARG A 78 -14.63 -4.40 1.37
C ARG A 78 -14.50 -3.11 2.15
N VAL A 79 -15.20 -2.07 1.73
CA VAL A 79 -15.31 -0.83 2.51
C VAL A 79 -16.57 -0.93 3.37
N LEU A 80 -16.44 -0.64 4.66
CA LEU A 80 -17.50 -0.72 5.64
C LEU A 80 -17.61 0.59 6.40
N THR A 81 -18.83 1.09 6.53
CA THR A 81 -19.19 2.20 7.40
C THR A 81 -19.28 1.76 8.86
N HIS A 82 -19.31 2.72 9.78
CA HIS A 82 -19.54 2.43 11.20
C HIS A 82 -20.79 1.57 11.44
N LYS A 83 -21.88 1.84 10.72
CA LYS A 83 -23.13 1.07 10.82
C LYS A 83 -22.94 -0.38 10.39
N GLU A 84 -22.32 -0.61 9.23
CA GLU A 84 -22.07 -1.95 8.70
C GLU A 84 -21.12 -2.75 9.60
N VAL A 85 -20.15 -2.09 10.25
CA VAL A 85 -19.30 -2.73 11.26
C VAL A 85 -20.13 -3.14 12.47
N THR A 86 -20.97 -2.24 13.01
CA THR A 86 -21.81 -2.51 14.18
C THR A 86 -22.77 -3.68 13.95
N GLU A 87 -23.40 -3.74 12.78
CA GLU A 87 -24.43 -4.76 12.47
C GLU A 87 -23.85 -6.07 11.91
N GLY A 88 -22.71 -6.01 11.21
CA GLY A 88 -22.20 -7.11 10.39
C GLY A 88 -20.96 -7.84 10.93
N ILE A 89 -20.24 -7.27 11.90
CA ILE A 89 -18.99 -7.86 12.42
C ILE A 89 -19.17 -8.27 13.89
N PRO A 90 -19.01 -9.56 14.25
CA PRO A 90 -19.08 -10.00 15.64
C PRO A 90 -17.83 -9.56 16.43
N ASN A 91 -17.98 -9.32 17.75
CA ASN A 91 -16.89 -8.91 18.66
C ASN A 91 -16.11 -7.68 18.14
N ASN A 92 -16.84 -6.68 17.64
CA ASN A 92 -16.32 -5.50 16.96
C ASN A 92 -15.94 -4.35 17.91
N GLU A 93 -16.03 -4.52 19.23
CA GLU A 93 -15.90 -3.44 20.21
C GLU A 93 -14.57 -2.71 20.08
N LYS A 94 -13.49 -3.47 19.84
CA LYS A 94 -12.14 -2.92 19.64
C LYS A 94 -12.02 -2.15 18.32
N LEU A 95 -12.64 -2.63 17.25
CA LEU A 95 -12.63 -1.95 15.96
C LEU A 95 -13.42 -0.64 16.02
N LEU A 96 -14.61 -0.67 16.61
CA LEU A 96 -15.43 0.53 16.81
C LEU A 96 -14.72 1.54 17.71
N LEU A 97 -14.01 1.10 18.75
CA LEU A 97 -13.17 1.99 19.55
C LEU A 97 -12.10 2.68 18.70
N TYR A 98 -11.38 1.95 17.83
CA TYR A 98 -10.39 2.55 16.93
C TYR A 98 -11.01 3.52 15.94
N MET A 99 -12.15 3.18 15.35
CA MET A 99 -12.86 4.07 14.43
C MET A 99 -13.23 5.38 15.13
N ASN A 100 -13.76 5.32 16.35
CA ASN A 100 -14.15 6.51 17.10
C ASN A 100 -12.95 7.35 17.57
N VAL A 101 -11.90 6.72 18.09
CA VAL A 101 -10.72 7.43 18.61
C VAL A 101 -9.93 8.10 17.48
N ASN A 102 -9.84 7.47 16.30
CA ASN A 102 -9.09 8.01 15.17
C ASN A 102 -9.95 8.82 14.19
N GLY A 103 -11.27 8.91 14.40
CA GLY A 103 -12.18 9.62 13.50
C GLY A 103 -12.36 8.96 12.13
N TRP A 104 -12.32 7.62 12.08
CA TRP A 104 -12.50 6.88 10.82
C TRP A 104 -13.98 6.69 10.50
N ASP A 105 -14.46 7.38 9.47
CA ASP A 105 -15.84 7.23 8.97
C ASP A 105 -16.09 5.86 8.33
N LYS A 106 -15.05 5.30 7.69
CA LYS A 106 -15.06 4.03 6.98
C LYS A 106 -13.78 3.26 7.22
N VAL A 107 -13.88 1.94 7.13
CA VAL A 107 -12.74 1.02 7.20
C VAL A 107 -12.73 0.06 6.03
N ILE A 108 -11.53 -0.37 5.66
CA ILE A 108 -11.29 -1.42 4.68
C ILE A 108 -11.14 -2.73 5.43
N GLN A 109 -11.99 -3.72 5.15
CA GLN A 109 -11.72 -5.11 5.49
C GLN A 109 -10.98 -5.76 4.32
N THR A 110 -9.70 -6.06 4.53
CA THR A 110 -8.85 -6.72 3.52
C THR A 110 -9.31 -8.15 3.26
N ARG A 111 -8.85 -8.76 2.16
CA ARG A 111 -9.08 -10.19 1.88
C ARG A 111 -8.53 -11.13 2.95
N THR A 112 -7.59 -10.66 3.77
CA THR A 112 -7.00 -11.40 4.89
C THR A 112 -7.76 -11.16 6.22
N GLY A 113 -8.81 -10.34 6.20
CA GLY A 113 -9.66 -10.05 7.37
C GLY A 113 -9.16 -8.92 8.25
N GLN A 114 -8.05 -8.28 7.91
CA GLN A 114 -7.54 -7.11 8.64
C GLN A 114 -8.41 -5.88 8.35
N PHE A 115 -8.58 -5.02 9.35
CA PHE A 115 -9.25 -3.74 9.20
C PHE A 115 -8.23 -2.60 9.17
N LEU A 116 -8.37 -1.71 8.19
CA LEU A 116 -7.55 -0.52 7.97
C LEU A 116 -8.46 0.71 7.79
N GLU A 117 -7.94 1.90 8.03
CA GLU A 117 -8.61 3.15 7.65
C GLU A 117 -8.86 3.16 6.13
N PHE A 118 -10.06 3.57 5.70
CA PHE A 118 -10.32 3.88 4.30
C PHE A 118 -10.04 5.36 4.03
N ARG A 119 -9.15 5.65 3.07
CA ARG A 119 -8.85 7.02 2.64
C ARG A 119 -9.50 7.29 1.29
N GLU A 120 -9.82 8.55 1.02
CA GLU A 120 -10.56 8.97 -0.19
C GLU A 120 -9.87 8.53 -1.49
N GLU A 121 -8.55 8.51 -1.51
CA GLU A 121 -7.74 8.13 -2.67
C GLU A 121 -7.67 6.59 -2.86
N ASP A 122 -7.96 5.79 -1.84
CA ASP A 122 -7.79 4.34 -1.89
C ASP A 122 -8.71 3.68 -2.92
N VAL A 123 -8.19 2.66 -3.60
CA VAL A 123 -8.89 1.97 -4.69
C VAL A 123 -9.13 0.51 -4.31
N ILE A 124 -10.37 0.06 -4.46
CA ILE A 124 -10.73 -1.35 -4.29
C ILE A 124 -10.75 -2.03 -5.66
N LEU A 125 -9.99 -3.12 -5.80
CA LEU A 125 -9.94 -3.97 -6.98
C LEU A 125 -10.67 -5.29 -6.70
N ASP A 126 -11.50 -5.73 -7.65
CA ASP A 126 -12.23 -7.00 -7.59
C ASP A 126 -11.34 -8.26 -7.80
#